data_AF-A0AA35RPK6-F1
#
_entry.id   AF-A0AA35RPK6-F1
#
_cell.length_a   1.000
_cell.length_b   1.000
_cell.length_c   1.000
_cell.angle_alpha   90.00
_cell.angle_beta   90.00
_cell.angle_gamma   90.00
#
_symmetry.space_group_name_H-M   'P 1'
#
loop_
_entity.id
_entity.type
_entity.pdbx_description
1 polymer ?
#
loop_
_entity_poly.entity_id
_entity_poly.type
_entity_poly.pdbx_seq_one_letter_code
_entity_poly.pdbx_strand_id
1 'polypeptide(L)'
;MATSSVGNRGPGQADMVAQVERMVYQLYQGQDSESRSVADQWLQSLQNSEQAWSLSWTLLQHQEVAVRNFGALMLHNKISKSW
;
A
#
# COMPACT_ATOMS: atom_id res chain seq x y z
N MET A 1 17.05 24.83 6.58
CA MET A 1 16.53 24.10 7.74
C MET A 1 15.59 23.03 7.21
N ALA A 2 16.07 21.78 7.12
CA ALA A 2 15.26 20.66 6.64
C ALA A 2 14.38 20.18 7.81
N THR A 3 13.07 20.37 7.72
CA THR A 3 12.13 19.80 8.68
C THR A 3 12.02 18.31 8.41
N SER A 4 12.84 17.53 9.10
CA SER A 4 12.66 16.09 9.28
C SER A 4 11.38 15.85 10.07
N SER A 5 10.22 15.90 9.41
CA SER A 5 8.99 15.32 9.96
C SER A 5 9.05 13.82 9.75
N VAL A 6 9.85 13.14 10.57
CA VAL A 6 9.66 11.71 10.82
C VAL A 6 8.42 11.64 11.71
N GLY A 7 7.25 11.79 11.06
CA GLY A 7 5.96 11.64 11.69
C GLY A 7 5.91 10.27 12.34
N ASN A 8 5.62 10.27 13.64
CA ASN A 8 5.29 9.16 14.51
C ASN A 8 4.51 8.05 13.77
N ARG A 9 5.21 7.08 13.15
CA ARG A 9 4.60 5.89 12.58
C ARG A 9 4.28 4.98 13.76
N GLY A 10 3.06 5.08 14.28
CA GLY A 10 2.59 4.16 15.31
C GLY A 10 2.77 2.70 14.84
N PRO A 11 2.91 1.74 15.76
CA PRO A 11 3.21 0.34 15.43
C PRO A 11 2.28 -0.22 14.34
N GLY A 12 1.00 0.15 14.35
CA GLY A 12 0.03 -0.33 13.35
C GLY A 12 0.29 0.14 11.90
N GLN A 13 0.99 1.26 11.66
CA GLN A 13 1.27 1.69 10.29
C GLN A 13 2.43 0.90 9.67
N ALA A 14 3.45 0.57 10.46
CA ALA A 14 4.55 -0.29 10.01
C ALA A 14 4.04 -1.70 9.70
N ASP A 15 3.16 -2.24 10.56
CA ASP A 15 2.51 -3.54 10.34
C ASP A 15 1.68 -3.54 9.05
N MET A 16 0.96 -2.44 8.77
CA MET A 16 0.19 -2.31 7.55
C MET A 16 1.07 -2.27 6.29
N VAL A 17 2.21 -1.56 6.33
CA VAL A 17 3.17 -1.54 5.21
C VAL A 17 3.73 -2.94 4.96
N ALA A 18 4.11 -3.68 6.01
CA ALA A 18 4.59 -5.05 5.89
C ALA A 18 3.50 -5.99 5.32
N GLN A 19 2.24 -5.78 5.70
CA GLN A 19 1.13 -6.55 5.16
C GLN A 19 0.90 -6.26 3.67
N VAL A 20 0.99 -4.99 3.26
CA VAL A 20 0.94 -4.59 1.85
C VAL A 20 2.06 -5.24 1.05
N GLU A 21 3.29 -5.21 1.57
CA GLU A 21 4.44 -5.84 0.92
C GLU A 21 4.20 -7.34 0.67
N ARG A 22 3.73 -8.07 1.68
CA ARG A 22 3.37 -9.49 1.54
C ARG A 22 2.29 -9.73 0.49
N MET A 23 1.23 -8.92 0.49
CA MET A 23 0.13 -9.08 -0.45
C MET A 23 0.54 -8.71 -1.88
N VAL A 24 1.34 -7.65 -2.05
CA VAL A 24 1.92 -7.28 -3.35
C VAL A 24 2.85 -8.39 -3.86
N TYR A 25 3.68 -8.96 -2.97
CA TYR A 25 4.52 -10.10 -3.34
C TYR A 25 3.69 -11.31 -3.74
N GLN A 26 2.66 -11.66 -2.97
CA GLN A 26 1.76 -12.77 -3.27
C GLN A 26 0.99 -12.57 -4.57
N LEU A 27 0.60 -11.33 -4.90
CA LEU A 27 -0.06 -10.99 -6.15
C LEU A 27 0.86 -11.22 -7.37
N TYR A 28 2.13 -10.83 -7.28
CA TYR A 28 3.07 -10.94 -8.39
C TYR A 28 3.81 -12.28 -8.49
N GLN A 29 4.05 -12.94 -7.35
CA GLN A 29 4.89 -14.13 -7.24
C GLN A 29 4.13 -15.39 -6.79
N GLY A 30 2.82 -15.27 -6.52
CA GLY A 30 1.99 -16.41 -6.11
C GLY A 30 1.95 -17.50 -7.18
N GLN A 31 2.22 -18.75 -6.77
CA GLN A 31 2.32 -19.91 -7.66
C GLN A 31 0.94 -20.40 -8.14
N ASP A 32 -0.10 -20.21 -7.33
CA ASP A 32 -1.47 -20.61 -7.61
C ASP A 32 -2.38 -19.39 -7.87
N SER A 33 -3.54 -19.62 -8.48
CA SER A 33 -4.50 -18.55 -8.80
C SER A 33 -5.31 -18.09 -7.58
N GLU A 34 -5.47 -18.96 -6.57
CA GLU A 34 -6.24 -18.66 -5.37
C GLU A 34 -5.49 -17.66 -4.48
N SER A 35 -4.20 -17.87 -4.24
CA SER A 35 -3.35 -16.96 -3.49
C SER A 35 -3.28 -15.58 -4.14
N ARG A 36 -3.21 -15.50 -5.47
CA ARG A 36 -3.28 -14.23 -6.21
C ARG A 36 -4.64 -13.56 -6.08
N SER A 37 -5.73 -14.31 -6.16
CA SER A 37 -7.09 -13.79 -5.98
C SER A 37 -7.30 -13.22 -4.58
N VAL A 38 -6.81 -13.90 -3.54
CA VAL A 38 -6.89 -13.42 -2.14
C VAL A 38 -6.11 -12.12 -1.98
N ALA A 39 -4.89 -12.05 -2.52
CA ALA A 39 -4.07 -10.85 -2.48
C ALA A 39 -4.74 -9.68 -3.21
N ASP A 40 -5.28 -9.92 -4.40
CA ASP A 40 -5.97 -8.90 -5.20
C ASP A 40 -7.20 -8.35 -4.47
N GLN A 41 -8.08 -9.21 -3.94
CA GLN A 41 -9.27 -8.81 -3.19
C GLN A 41 -8.92 -7.99 -1.94
N TRP A 42 -7.87 -8.40 -1.21
CA TRP A 42 -7.40 -7.67 -0.04
C TRP A 42 -6.85 -6.28 -0.42
N LEU A 43 -6.01 -6.21 -1.46
CA LEU A 43 -5.43 -4.96 -1.94
C LEU A 43 -6.49 -4.00 -2.50
N GLN A 44 -7.54 -4.52 -3.16
CA GLN A 44 -8.69 -3.73 -3.60
C GLN A 44 -9.47 -3.16 -2.41
N SER A 45 -9.71 -3.97 -1.38
CA SER A 45 -10.39 -3.53 -0.16
C SER A 45 -9.61 -2.41 0.55
N LEU A 46 -8.29 -2.56 0.64
CA LEU A 46 -7.40 -1.54 1.20
C LEU A 46 -7.47 -0.22 0.41
N GLN A 47 -7.44 -0.27 -0.92
CA GLN A 47 -7.52 0.94 -1.75
C GLN A 47 -8.80 1.75 -1.52
N ASN A 48 -9.91 1.08 -1.20
CA ASN A 48 -11.19 1.74 -0.93
C ASN A 48 -11.32 2.26 0.52
N SER A 49 -10.40 1.90 1.41
CA SER A 49 -10.41 2.33 2.81
C SER A 49 -10.08 3.82 2.98
N GLU A 50 -10.40 4.37 4.14
CA GLU A 50 -9.98 5.74 4.52
C GLU A 50 -8.46 5.83 4.74
N GLN A 51 -7.85 4.75 5.27
CA GLN A 51 -6.42 4.66 5.57
C GLN A 51 -5.56 4.71 4.30
N ALA A 52 -6.14 4.41 3.13
CA ALA A 52 -5.47 4.48 1.84
C ALA A 52 -4.79 5.83 1.57
N TRP A 53 -5.38 6.94 2.04
CA TRP A 53 -4.78 8.27 1.87
C TRP A 53 -3.41 8.40 2.55
N SER A 54 -3.35 8.15 3.85
CA SER A 54 -2.09 8.26 4.61
C SER A 54 -1.11 7.15 4.25
N LEU A 55 -1.61 5.95 3.98
CA LEU A 55 -0.78 4.81 3.62
C LEU A 55 -0.12 4.97 2.25
N SER A 56 -0.82 5.52 1.25
CA SER A 56 -0.26 5.74 -0.09
C SER A 56 1.01 6.61 -0.05
N TRP A 57 1.02 7.67 0.76
CA TRP A 57 2.22 8.50 0.95
C TRP A 57 3.38 7.74 1.57
N THR A 58 3.12 6.86 2.54
CA THR A 58 4.15 6.01 3.14
C THR A 58 4.70 5.01 2.12
N LEU A 59 3.84 4.37 1.32
CA LEU A 59 4.25 3.39 0.31
C LEU A 59 5.06 4.02 -0.84
N LEU A 60 4.82 5.30 -1.17
CA LEU A 60 5.62 6.03 -2.17
C LEU A 60 7.10 6.17 -1.77
N GLN A 61 7.43 6.04 -0.48
CA GLN A 61 8.80 6.07 0.02
C GLN A 61 9.41 4.66 0.18
N HIS A 62 8.69 3.61 -0.21
CA HIS A 62 9.16 2.23 -0.07
C HIS A 62 10.32 1.93 -1.03
N GLN A 63 11.26 1.07 -0.61
CA GLN A 63 12.42 0.70 -1.42
C GLN A 63 12.02 -0.18 -2.61
N GLU A 64 11.16 -1.18 -2.37
CA GLU A 64 10.64 -2.05 -3.41
C GLU A 64 9.75 -1.32 -4.42
N VAL A 65 10.12 -1.42 -5.71
CA VAL A 65 9.43 -0.72 -6.82
C VAL A 65 7.98 -1.18 -6.95
N ALA A 66 7.70 -2.48 -6.80
CA ALA A 66 6.35 -3.02 -6.88
C ALA A 66 5.41 -2.43 -5.81
N VAL A 67 5.91 -2.32 -4.57
CA VAL A 67 5.17 -1.72 -3.45
C VAL A 67 4.98 -0.22 -3.67
N ARG A 68 6.01 0.48 -4.17
CA ARG A 68 5.93 1.90 -4.52
C ARG A 68 4.91 2.18 -5.61
N ASN A 69 4.89 1.37 -6.65
CA ASN A 69 3.92 1.47 -7.75
C ASN A 69 2.49 1.26 -7.25
N PHE A 70 2.28 0.29 -6.36
CA PHE A 70 0.98 0.10 -5.71
C PHE A 70 0.55 1.32 -4.89
N GLY A 71 1.47 1.94 -4.14
CA GLY A 71 1.22 3.21 -3.45
C GLY A 71 0.78 4.34 -4.39
N ALA A 72 1.42 4.48 -5.55
CA ALA A 72 1.05 5.46 -6.56
C ALA A 72 -0.36 5.20 -7.16
N LEU A 73 -0.66 3.93 -7.49
CA LEU A 73 -1.98 3.53 -7.99
C LEU A 73 -3.08 3.79 -6.97
N MET A 74 -2.82 3.47 -5.70
CA MET A 74 -3.75 3.73 -4.61
C MET A 74 -4.06 5.21 -4.49
N LEU A 75 -3.03 6.07 -4.50
CA LEU A 75 -3.21 7.52 -4.47
C LEU A 75 -4.01 8.04 -5.68
N HIS A 76 -3.65 7.57 -6.89
CA HIS A 76 -4.36 7.94 -8.11
C HIS A 76 -5.85 7.58 -8.04
N ASN A 77 -6.18 6.38 -7.54
CA ASN A 77 -7.55 5.92 -7.38
C ASN A 77 -8.32 6.80 -6.37
N LYS A 78 -7.70 7.15 -5.23
CA LYS A 78 -8.29 8.04 -4.22
C LYS A 78 -8.58 9.44 -4.77
N ILE A 79 -7.65 10.04 -5.49
CA ILE A 79 -7.85 11.35 -6.12
C ILE A 79 -8.91 11.26 -7.22
N SER A 80 -8.89 10.22 -8.06
CA SER A 80 -9.80 10.15 -9.20
C SER A 80 -11.25 9.88 -8.80
N LYS A 81 -11.51 9.23 -7.67
CA LYS A 81 -12.86 8.82 -7.24
C LYS A 81 -13.43 9.58 -6.05
N SER A 82 -12.61 10.28 -5.29
CA SER A 82 -13.02 10.84 -3.99
C SER A 82 -12.46 12.24 -3.73
N TRP A 83 -12.24 13.00 -4.80
CA TRP A 83 -11.89 14.42 -4.72
C TRP A 83 -13.13 15.31 -4.59
#